data_AF-A0A9D8RL61-F1
#
_entry.id   AF-A0A9D8RL61-F1
#
_cell.length_a   1.000
_cell.length_b   1.000
_cell.length_c   1.000
_cell.angle_alpha   90.00
_cell.angle_beta   90.00
_cell.angle_gamma   90.00
#
_symmetry.space_group_name_H-M   'P 1'
#
loop_
_entity.id
_entity.type
_entity.pdbx_description
1 polymer ?
#
loop_
_entity_poly.entity_id
_entity_poly.type
_entity_poly.pdbx_seq_one_letter_code
_entity_poly.pdbx_strand_id
1 'polypeptide(L)'
;MRLYDVIRKYLLPIVALVGAVLFVAACGEQRVGLGEFSQKVYAPRYAVGFEIVGAEGHASTILLSHNPWQGAEDVQTALFIAREGEQPPAGFTGQVLRERAERIVCMSSTHVALLDAVGAVQSVVGVSGIDFVTNEYVAANRDKVRDVGYDNSVDYEMVVALDPDVVLLYGVTGASVMESKLRELGIPFAYIGEYVEEVPLGKTEWMVAIGEIVGRRAEAEQLFNQIPERYDALREMAAAAATPKPKVMINTPYADSWFMASATSYVARLIADAGGDYIYKKNTLNSS
;
A
#
# COMPACT_ATOMS: atom_id res chain seq x y z
N MET A 1 -21.94 -15.70 -67.76
CA MET A 1 -22.30 -15.46 -66.34
C MET A 1 -21.91 -14.03 -66.02
N ARG A 2 -22.87 -13.14 -65.75
CA ARG A 2 -22.59 -11.68 -65.66
C ARG A 2 -21.82 -11.42 -64.37
N LEU A 3 -20.80 -10.55 -64.42
CA LEU A 3 -19.95 -10.16 -63.29
C LEU A 3 -20.76 -9.76 -62.03
N TYR A 4 -21.96 -9.22 -62.26
CA TYR A 4 -22.94 -8.86 -61.23
C TYR A 4 -23.43 -10.05 -60.38
N ASP A 5 -23.59 -11.23 -60.98
CA ASP A 5 -24.07 -12.43 -60.28
C ASP A 5 -22.99 -13.02 -59.36
N VAL A 6 -21.71 -12.86 -59.73
CA VAL A 6 -20.57 -13.30 -58.92
C VAL A 6 -20.39 -12.40 -57.70
N ILE A 7 -20.50 -11.08 -57.89
CA ILE A 7 -20.40 -10.10 -56.78
C ILE A 7 -21.53 -10.32 -55.78
N ARG A 8 -22.76 -10.54 -56.24
CA ARG A 8 -23.91 -10.78 -55.36
C ARG A 8 -23.83 -12.11 -54.61
N LYS A 9 -23.30 -13.17 -55.26
CA LYS A 9 -23.25 -14.53 -54.68
C LYS A 9 -22.11 -14.72 -53.68
N TYR A 10 -20.98 -14.02 -53.86
CA TYR A 10 -19.78 -14.23 -53.03
C TYR A 10 -19.36 -13.00 -52.22
N LEU A 11 -19.53 -11.77 -52.71
CA LEU A 11 -19.06 -10.58 -52.00
C LEU A 11 -20.01 -10.15 -50.87
N LEU A 12 -21.34 -10.23 -51.08
CA LEU A 12 -22.33 -9.91 -50.05
C LEU A 12 -22.22 -10.79 -48.78
N PRO A 13 -22.11 -12.13 -48.87
CA PRO A 13 -21.96 -12.94 -47.66
C PRO A 13 -20.61 -12.72 -46.97
N ILE A 14 -19.53 -12.39 -47.70
CA ILE A 14 -18.23 -12.06 -47.11
C ILE A 14 -18.29 -10.73 -46.35
N VAL A 15 -18.92 -9.69 -46.92
CA VAL A 15 -19.10 -8.40 -46.24
C VAL A 15 -20.01 -8.54 -45.03
N ALA A 16 -21.06 -9.36 -45.11
CA ALA A 16 -21.93 -9.67 -43.98
C ALA A 16 -21.20 -10.46 -42.87
N LEU A 17 -20.32 -11.40 -43.24
CA LEU A 17 -19.51 -12.17 -42.30
C LEU A 17 -18.46 -11.28 -41.60
N VAL A 18 -17.77 -10.41 -42.35
CA VAL A 18 -16.79 -9.45 -41.79
C VAL A 18 -17.50 -8.43 -40.89
N GLY A 19 -18.69 -7.95 -41.28
CA GLY A 19 -19.52 -7.08 -40.46
C GLY A 19 -19.99 -7.76 -39.17
N ALA A 20 -20.33 -9.05 -39.21
CA ALA A 20 -20.72 -9.82 -38.03
C ALA A 20 -19.53 -10.07 -37.08
N VAL A 21 -18.33 -10.34 -37.62
CA VAL A 21 -17.10 -10.48 -36.81
C VAL A 21 -16.71 -9.15 -36.13
N LEU A 22 -16.90 -8.02 -36.82
CA LEU A 22 -16.71 -6.68 -36.22
C LEU A 22 -17.77 -6.34 -35.17
N PHE A 23 -19.00 -6.85 -35.30
CA PHE A 23 -20.06 -6.68 -34.31
C PHE A 23 -19.84 -7.54 -33.04
N VAL A 24 -19.30 -8.74 -33.17
CA VAL A 24 -18.97 -9.61 -32.02
C VAL A 24 -17.75 -9.07 -31.26
N ALA A 25 -16.82 -8.40 -31.93
CA ALA A 25 -15.72 -7.67 -31.29
C ALA A 25 -16.16 -6.34 -30.63
N ALA A 26 -17.41 -5.88 -30.87
CA ALA A 26 -17.97 -4.65 -30.33
C ALA A 26 -18.90 -4.86 -29.11
N CYS A 27 -19.04 -6.10 -28.62
CA CYS A 27 -19.48 -6.33 -27.25
C CYS A 27 -18.34 -5.91 -26.30
N GLY A 28 -18.16 -4.60 -26.15
CA GLY A 28 -17.36 -4.07 -25.06
C GLY A 28 -17.95 -4.57 -23.75
N GLU A 29 -17.17 -5.29 -22.96
CA GLU A 29 -17.53 -5.60 -21.57
C GLU A 29 -17.98 -4.29 -20.91
N GLN A 30 -19.22 -4.25 -20.44
CA GLN A 30 -19.68 -3.16 -19.60
C GLN A 30 -18.80 -3.16 -18.35
N ARG A 31 -17.86 -2.23 -18.30
CA ARG A 31 -17.01 -2.04 -17.13
C ARG A 31 -17.91 -1.66 -15.95
N VAL A 32 -17.72 -2.38 -14.86
CA VAL A 32 -18.34 -2.12 -13.55
C VAL A 32 -18.11 -0.66 -13.14
N GLY A 33 -19.13 -0.01 -12.60
CA GLY A 33 -18.99 1.35 -12.07
C GLY A 33 -18.22 1.38 -10.75
N LEU A 34 -17.47 2.46 -10.48
CA LEU A 34 -16.73 2.59 -9.21
C LEU A 34 -17.63 2.45 -7.97
N GLY A 35 -18.91 2.87 -8.07
CA GLY A 35 -19.88 2.75 -6.98
C GLY A 35 -20.26 1.31 -6.61
N GLU A 36 -19.94 0.32 -7.44
CA GLU A 36 -20.18 -1.09 -7.11
C GLU A 36 -19.10 -1.67 -6.18
N PHE A 37 -17.90 -1.06 -6.15
CA PHE A 37 -16.83 -1.39 -5.19
C PHE A 37 -17.15 -0.80 -3.80
N SER A 38 -18.22 -1.29 -3.19
CA SER A 38 -18.77 -0.80 -1.92
C SER A 38 -18.77 -1.86 -0.82
N GLN A 39 -18.50 -3.12 -1.17
CA GLN A 39 -18.44 -4.21 -0.20
C GLN A 39 -17.14 -4.13 0.57
N LYS A 40 -17.19 -3.97 1.90
CA LYS A 40 -16.00 -4.07 2.75
C LYS A 40 -15.49 -5.51 2.73
N VAL A 41 -14.38 -5.72 2.03
CA VAL A 41 -13.65 -6.99 1.99
C VAL A 41 -12.82 -7.15 3.27
N TYR A 42 -12.26 -6.04 3.75
CA TYR A 42 -11.63 -5.96 5.06
C TYR A 42 -11.92 -4.60 5.69
N ALA A 43 -12.40 -4.63 6.93
CA ALA A 43 -12.60 -3.44 7.76
C ALA A 43 -11.63 -3.52 8.94
N PRO A 44 -10.60 -2.67 9.00
CA PRO A 44 -9.65 -2.67 10.10
C PRO A 44 -10.33 -2.42 11.45
N ARG A 45 -9.81 -3.04 12.51
CA ARG A 45 -10.30 -2.87 13.90
C ARG A 45 -9.59 -1.73 14.63
N TYR A 46 -8.37 -1.42 14.25
CA TYR A 46 -7.48 -0.47 14.92
C TYR A 46 -6.95 0.61 13.98
N ALA A 47 -6.62 0.27 12.74
CA ALA A 47 -6.17 1.23 11.75
C ALA A 47 -7.34 2.11 11.28
N VAL A 48 -7.05 3.39 11.07
CA VAL A 48 -8.01 4.34 10.48
C VAL A 48 -7.58 4.80 9.08
N GLY A 49 -6.33 4.54 8.70
CA GLY A 49 -5.74 5.05 7.47
C GLY A 49 -6.00 4.21 6.22
N PHE A 50 -6.71 3.08 6.30
CA PHE A 50 -7.05 2.30 5.11
C PHE A 50 -8.34 1.51 5.21
N GLU A 51 -8.85 1.08 4.05
CA GLU A 51 -9.88 0.04 3.93
C GLU A 51 -9.67 -0.74 2.62
N ILE A 52 -10.22 -1.96 2.56
CA ILE A 52 -10.20 -2.77 1.34
C ILE A 52 -11.64 -3.04 0.94
N VAL A 53 -12.01 -2.57 -0.25
CA VAL A 53 -13.35 -2.75 -0.80
C VAL A 53 -13.33 -3.62 -2.05
N GLY A 54 -14.41 -4.35 -2.27
CA GLY A 54 -14.62 -5.21 -3.44
C GLY A 54 -16.01 -4.99 -4.00
N ALA A 55 -16.32 -5.71 -5.07
CA ALA A 55 -17.63 -5.73 -5.71
C ALA A 55 -18.18 -7.17 -5.73
N GLU A 56 -19.51 -7.31 -5.66
CA GLU A 56 -20.16 -8.62 -5.69
C GLU A 56 -19.85 -9.35 -7.00
N GLY A 57 -19.41 -10.62 -6.92
CA GLY A 57 -19.05 -11.41 -8.10
C GLY A 57 -17.68 -11.08 -8.70
N HIS A 58 -16.90 -10.19 -8.07
CA HIS A 58 -15.56 -9.81 -8.52
C HIS A 58 -14.46 -10.28 -7.57
N ALA A 59 -13.33 -10.66 -8.16
CA ALA A 59 -12.14 -11.08 -7.41
C ALA A 59 -11.24 -9.89 -7.05
N SER A 60 -11.27 -8.82 -7.84
CA SER A 60 -10.45 -7.62 -7.63
C SER A 60 -10.91 -6.80 -6.45
N THR A 61 -9.98 -6.04 -5.89
CA THR A 61 -10.23 -5.14 -4.76
C THR A 61 -9.70 -3.74 -5.04
N ILE A 62 -10.15 -2.78 -4.24
CA ILE A 62 -9.54 -1.45 -4.15
C ILE A 62 -9.04 -1.28 -2.73
N LEU A 63 -7.73 -1.06 -2.61
CA LEU A 63 -7.13 -0.56 -1.38
C LEU A 63 -7.26 0.97 -1.38
N LEU A 64 -8.04 1.47 -0.44
CA LEU A 64 -8.20 2.90 -0.19
C LEU A 64 -7.28 3.29 0.97
N SER A 65 -6.48 4.34 0.78
CA SER A 65 -5.64 4.92 1.83
C SER A 65 -6.11 6.33 2.14
N HIS A 66 -6.41 6.58 3.41
CA HIS A 66 -6.99 7.80 3.94
C HIS A 66 -5.95 8.57 4.73
N ASN A 67 -5.85 9.88 4.47
CA ASN A 67 -4.91 10.80 5.11
C ASN A 67 -3.49 10.22 5.31
N PRO A 68 -2.81 9.75 4.24
CA PRO A 68 -1.64 8.89 4.38
C PRO A 68 -0.34 9.62 4.77
N TRP A 69 -0.41 10.88 5.19
CA TRP A 69 0.72 11.66 5.70
C TRP A 69 0.29 12.73 6.72
N GLN A 70 1.27 13.37 7.37
CA GLN A 70 1.02 14.31 8.45
C GLN A 70 0.26 15.54 7.96
N GLY A 71 -0.78 15.94 8.69
CA GLY A 71 -1.62 17.09 8.35
C GLY A 71 -2.49 16.89 7.10
N ALA A 72 -2.62 15.66 6.57
CA ALA A 72 -3.59 15.38 5.53
C ALA A 72 -5.02 15.43 6.10
N GLU A 73 -5.89 16.18 5.43
CA GLU A 73 -7.33 16.26 5.71
C GLU A 73 -8.08 15.98 4.41
N ASP A 74 -9.05 15.07 4.46
CA ASP A 74 -9.87 14.64 3.31
C ASP A 74 -9.06 14.19 2.09
N VAL A 75 -7.88 13.60 2.32
CA VAL A 75 -7.04 13.03 1.27
C VAL A 75 -7.31 11.53 1.16
N GLN A 76 -7.63 11.07 -0.05
CA GLN A 76 -7.78 9.66 -0.36
C GLN A 76 -6.93 9.29 -1.57
N THR A 77 -6.23 8.17 -1.48
CA THR A 77 -5.57 7.53 -2.63
C THR A 77 -6.12 6.12 -2.81
N ALA A 78 -6.05 5.59 -4.03
CA ALA A 78 -6.64 4.29 -4.35
C ALA A 78 -5.69 3.48 -5.23
N LEU A 79 -5.52 2.20 -4.87
CA LEU A 79 -4.89 1.17 -5.67
C LEU A 79 -5.95 0.13 -6.04
N PHE A 80 -6.29 0.01 -7.32
CA PHE A 80 -7.05 -1.12 -7.83
C PHE A 80 -6.11 -2.30 -8.01
N ILE A 81 -6.45 -3.41 -7.38
CA ILE A 81 -5.66 -4.63 -7.37
C ILE A 81 -6.43 -5.66 -8.20
N ALA A 82 -6.03 -5.78 -9.45
CA ALA A 82 -6.66 -6.68 -10.40
C ALA A 82 -6.41 -8.13 -10.03
N ARG A 83 -7.43 -8.96 -10.24
CA ARG A 83 -7.40 -10.41 -10.12
C ARG A 83 -8.11 -11.01 -11.32
N GLU A 84 -7.62 -12.15 -11.78
CA GLU A 84 -8.28 -12.92 -12.85
C GLU A 84 -8.46 -12.12 -14.16
N GLY A 85 -7.58 -11.15 -14.41
CA GLY A 85 -7.63 -10.29 -15.60
C GLY A 85 -8.71 -9.19 -15.59
N GLU A 86 -9.43 -9.03 -14.48
CA GLU A 86 -10.45 -7.99 -14.33
C GLU A 86 -9.86 -6.59 -14.55
N GLN A 87 -10.64 -5.72 -15.20
CA GLN A 87 -10.24 -4.36 -15.50
C GLN A 87 -10.68 -3.39 -14.41
N PRO A 88 -9.94 -2.27 -14.20
CA PRO A 88 -10.38 -1.23 -13.28
C PRO A 88 -11.79 -0.72 -13.63
N PRO A 89 -12.60 -0.34 -12.63
CA PRO A 89 -13.95 0.14 -12.86
C PRO A 89 -13.96 1.39 -13.76
N ALA A 90 -15.08 1.60 -14.45
CA ALA A 90 -15.26 2.76 -15.32
C ALA A 90 -15.04 4.07 -14.54
N GLY A 91 -14.19 4.95 -15.06
CA GLY A 91 -13.86 6.24 -14.43
C GLY A 91 -12.84 6.15 -13.29
N PHE A 92 -12.24 4.99 -13.03
CA PHE A 92 -11.17 4.87 -12.04
C PHE A 92 -9.90 5.64 -12.49
N THR A 93 -9.43 6.53 -11.63
CA THR A 93 -8.25 7.40 -11.87
C THR A 93 -7.06 7.08 -10.95
N GLY A 94 -7.21 6.08 -10.09
CA GLY A 94 -6.19 5.62 -9.16
C GLY A 94 -5.09 4.79 -9.83
N GLN A 95 -4.20 4.25 -9.00
CA GLN A 95 -3.14 3.35 -9.45
C GLN A 95 -3.69 1.95 -9.70
N VAL A 96 -3.09 1.22 -10.64
CA VAL A 96 -3.55 -0.13 -11.03
C VAL A 96 -2.40 -1.11 -10.88
N LEU A 97 -2.56 -2.04 -9.96
CA LEU A 97 -1.71 -3.22 -9.83
C LEU A 97 -2.38 -4.38 -10.59
N ARG A 98 -1.70 -4.94 -11.60
CA ARG A 98 -2.31 -5.87 -12.56
C ARG A 98 -2.52 -7.30 -12.04
N GLU A 99 -1.81 -7.71 -11.00
CA GLU A 99 -1.92 -9.03 -10.36
C GLU A 99 -1.41 -8.92 -8.90
N ARG A 100 -1.08 -10.02 -8.22
CA ARG A 100 -0.29 -9.91 -6.98
C ARG A 100 1.08 -9.30 -7.30
N ALA A 101 1.58 -8.45 -6.42
CA ALA A 101 2.91 -7.89 -6.58
C ALA A 101 3.99 -8.94 -6.23
N GLU A 102 4.93 -9.15 -7.13
CA GLU A 102 6.09 -10.01 -6.97
C GLU A 102 7.41 -9.22 -7.05
N ARG A 103 7.36 -7.97 -7.54
CA ARG A 103 8.49 -7.05 -7.67
C ARG A 103 8.14 -5.71 -7.04
N ILE A 104 8.63 -5.46 -5.84
CA ILE A 104 8.26 -4.31 -5.02
C ILE A 104 9.49 -3.46 -4.72
N VAL A 105 9.35 -2.14 -4.92
CA VAL A 105 10.30 -1.15 -4.40
C VAL A 105 9.73 -0.55 -3.11
N CYS A 106 10.48 -0.63 -2.02
CA CYS A 106 10.08 -0.13 -0.71
C CYS A 106 10.79 1.19 -0.38
N MET A 107 10.02 2.29 -0.31
CA MET A 107 10.60 3.58 0.09
C MET A 107 10.81 3.72 1.61
N SER A 108 10.22 2.84 2.42
CA SER A 108 10.42 2.77 3.88
C SER A 108 10.89 1.38 4.29
N SER A 109 11.77 1.30 5.30
CA SER A 109 12.18 0.02 5.91
C SER A 109 11.02 -0.69 6.63
N THR A 110 10.00 0.04 7.08
CA THR A 110 8.78 -0.57 7.64
C THR A 110 7.98 -1.34 6.60
N HIS A 111 8.02 -0.95 5.32
CA HIS A 111 7.38 -1.72 4.25
C HIS A 111 8.04 -3.09 4.08
N VAL A 112 9.38 -3.14 4.15
CA VAL A 112 10.15 -4.39 4.12
C VAL A 112 9.75 -5.29 5.31
N ALA A 113 9.65 -4.71 6.51
CA ALA A 113 9.24 -5.45 7.70
C ALA A 113 7.82 -6.02 7.59
N LEU A 114 6.87 -5.26 7.04
CA LEU A 114 5.50 -5.74 6.82
C LEU A 114 5.45 -6.85 5.76
N LEU A 115 6.22 -6.72 4.67
CA LEU A 115 6.35 -7.77 3.66
C LEU A 115 6.95 -9.06 4.25
N ASP A 116 7.97 -8.94 5.08
CA ASP A 116 8.58 -10.09 5.76
C ASP A 116 7.63 -10.74 6.75
N ALA A 117 6.88 -9.95 7.53
CA ALA A 117 5.87 -10.46 8.45
C ALA A 117 4.80 -11.30 7.74
N VAL A 118 4.42 -10.94 6.51
CA VAL A 118 3.47 -11.73 5.69
C VAL A 118 4.17 -12.77 4.79
N GLY A 119 5.46 -13.03 5.00
CA GLY A 119 6.26 -14.04 4.29
C GLY A 119 6.50 -13.72 2.80
N ALA A 120 6.49 -12.43 2.43
CA ALA A 120 6.62 -11.95 1.07
C ALA A 120 7.89 -11.10 0.85
N VAL A 121 8.88 -11.14 1.76
CA VAL A 121 10.11 -10.33 1.66
C VAL A 121 10.89 -10.57 0.36
N GLN A 122 10.78 -11.76 -0.23
CA GLN A 122 11.38 -12.11 -1.51
C GLN A 122 10.86 -11.31 -2.71
N SER A 123 9.72 -10.61 -2.54
CA SER A 123 9.20 -9.71 -3.55
C SER A 123 9.94 -8.37 -3.61
N VAL A 124 10.76 -8.04 -2.60
CA VAL A 124 11.51 -6.79 -2.54
C VAL A 124 12.65 -6.83 -3.56
N VAL A 125 12.59 -5.95 -4.57
CA VAL A 125 13.64 -5.79 -5.59
C VAL A 125 14.43 -4.49 -5.44
N GLY A 126 13.88 -3.51 -4.71
CA GLY A 126 14.57 -2.26 -4.39
C GLY A 126 14.15 -1.67 -3.06
N VAL A 127 15.07 -0.94 -2.43
CA VAL A 127 14.83 -0.23 -1.17
C VAL A 127 15.44 1.16 -1.19
N SER A 128 14.86 2.06 -0.43
CA SER A 128 15.40 3.39 -0.15
C SER A 128 16.45 3.31 0.97
N GLY A 129 17.70 3.66 0.68
CA GLY A 129 18.78 3.71 1.67
C GLY A 129 19.11 2.34 2.25
N ILE A 130 19.70 1.47 1.42
CA ILE A 130 19.90 0.03 1.73
C ILE A 130 20.80 -0.20 2.95
N ASP A 131 21.69 0.75 3.28
CA ASP A 131 22.56 0.69 4.46
C ASP A 131 21.80 0.89 5.78
N PHE A 132 20.58 1.44 5.73
CA PHE A 132 19.70 1.61 6.90
C PHE A 132 18.70 0.47 7.08
N VAL A 133 18.68 -0.51 6.16
CA VAL A 133 17.78 -1.66 6.24
C VAL A 133 18.46 -2.84 6.93
N THR A 134 17.90 -3.24 8.08
CA THR A 134 18.45 -4.33 8.93
C THR A 134 17.79 -5.69 8.70
N ASN A 135 16.85 -5.79 7.77
CA ASN A 135 16.17 -7.05 7.47
C ASN A 135 17.17 -8.10 6.92
N GLU A 136 17.11 -9.32 7.46
CA GLU A 136 18.07 -10.39 7.14
C GLU A 136 18.06 -10.78 5.66
N TYR A 137 16.88 -10.87 5.04
CA TYR A 137 16.77 -11.19 3.61
C TYR A 137 17.44 -10.11 2.76
N VAL A 138 17.17 -8.83 3.03
CA VAL A 138 17.78 -7.71 2.29
C VAL A 138 19.30 -7.70 2.46
N ALA A 139 19.78 -7.90 3.69
CA ALA A 139 21.21 -7.98 3.98
C ALA A 139 21.90 -9.14 3.23
N ALA A 140 21.24 -10.30 3.16
CA ALA A 140 21.77 -11.49 2.48
C ALA A 140 21.65 -11.44 0.94
N ASN A 141 20.80 -10.57 0.38
CA ASN A 141 20.51 -10.50 -1.07
C ASN A 141 20.81 -9.12 -1.67
N ARG A 142 21.86 -8.43 -1.21
CA ARG A 142 22.29 -7.11 -1.74
C ARG A 142 22.64 -7.09 -3.23
N ASP A 143 22.88 -8.26 -3.82
CA ASP A 143 23.08 -8.43 -5.27
C ASP A 143 21.76 -8.38 -6.06
N LYS A 144 20.63 -8.70 -5.42
CA LYS A 144 19.28 -8.74 -6.02
C LYS A 144 18.40 -7.57 -5.61
N VAL A 145 18.58 -7.06 -4.38
CA VAL A 145 17.88 -5.89 -3.87
C VAL A 145 18.77 -4.66 -4.08
N ARG A 146 18.31 -3.71 -4.89
CA ARG A 146 19.08 -2.50 -5.21
C ARG A 146 18.68 -1.32 -4.33
N ASP A 147 19.64 -0.47 -4.02
CA ASP A 147 19.33 0.85 -3.46
C ASP A 147 18.80 1.74 -4.59
N VAL A 148 17.65 2.37 -4.36
CA VAL A 148 17.03 3.31 -5.32
C VAL A 148 17.21 4.77 -4.90
N GLY A 149 17.94 5.03 -3.81
CA GLY A 149 18.13 6.36 -3.24
C GLY A 149 16.90 6.86 -2.46
N TYR A 150 17.04 8.05 -1.87
CA TYR A 150 16.02 8.68 -1.03
C TYR A 150 15.99 10.20 -1.21
N ASP A 151 14.95 10.85 -0.71
CA ASP A 151 14.70 12.28 -0.85
C ASP A 151 14.82 12.77 -2.31
N ASN A 152 15.73 13.70 -2.57
CA ASN A 152 15.97 14.29 -3.89
C ASN A 152 16.99 13.50 -4.74
N SER A 153 17.49 12.37 -4.22
CA SER A 153 18.56 11.57 -4.84
C SER A 153 18.07 10.23 -5.41
N VAL A 154 16.76 10.10 -5.62
CA VAL A 154 16.16 8.89 -6.18
C VAL A 154 16.70 8.61 -7.59
N ASP A 155 17.21 7.40 -7.80
CA ASP A 155 17.67 6.89 -9.09
C ASP A 155 16.50 6.27 -9.86
N TYR A 156 15.83 7.09 -10.68
CA TYR A 156 14.71 6.63 -11.49
C TYR A 156 15.11 5.66 -12.60
N GLU A 157 16.36 5.72 -13.10
CA GLU A 157 16.83 4.73 -14.07
C GLU A 157 16.92 3.35 -13.43
N MET A 158 17.41 3.30 -12.18
CA MET A 158 17.39 2.07 -11.38
C MET A 158 15.97 1.59 -11.11
N VAL A 159 15.05 2.48 -10.70
CA VAL A 159 13.64 2.10 -10.47
C VAL A 159 13.02 1.49 -11.73
N VAL A 160 13.24 2.09 -12.91
CA VAL A 160 12.76 1.54 -14.19
C VAL A 160 13.43 0.20 -14.52
N ALA A 161 14.74 0.09 -14.32
CA ALA A 161 15.49 -1.14 -14.59
C ALA A 161 15.07 -2.31 -13.70
N LEU A 162 14.57 -2.01 -12.49
CA LEU A 162 14.01 -3.00 -11.58
C LEU A 162 12.63 -3.50 -12.02
N ASP A 163 11.96 -2.85 -12.97
CA ASP A 163 10.64 -3.26 -13.49
C ASP A 163 9.65 -3.66 -12.38
N PRO A 164 9.32 -2.75 -11.42
CA PRO A 164 8.48 -3.09 -10.29
C PRO A 164 6.99 -3.14 -10.66
N ASP A 165 6.28 -4.08 -10.05
CA ASP A 165 4.81 -4.15 -10.11
C ASP A 165 4.16 -3.00 -9.34
N VAL A 166 4.80 -2.58 -8.23
CA VAL A 166 4.36 -1.47 -7.39
C VAL A 166 5.52 -0.86 -6.59
N VAL A 167 5.49 0.45 -6.41
CA VAL A 167 6.33 1.18 -5.46
C VAL A 167 5.51 1.52 -4.21
N LEU A 168 5.98 1.11 -3.04
CA LEU A 168 5.34 1.45 -1.76
C LEU A 168 5.92 2.76 -1.23
N LEU A 169 5.08 3.81 -1.22
CA LEU A 169 5.41 5.18 -0.84
C LEU A 169 4.91 5.50 0.57
N TYR A 170 5.55 6.50 1.17
CA TYR A 170 5.03 7.26 2.30
C TYR A 170 5.11 8.75 1.94
N GLY A 171 4.22 9.57 2.51
CA GLY A 171 4.36 11.02 2.49
C GLY A 171 5.04 11.53 3.76
N VAL A 172 5.32 12.83 3.86
CA VAL A 172 5.75 13.43 5.13
C VAL A 172 4.80 14.58 5.47
N THR A 173 4.91 15.70 4.76
CA THR A 173 4.01 16.86 4.84
C THR A 173 3.29 17.08 3.50
N GLY A 174 2.92 15.99 2.83
CA GLY A 174 2.39 16.01 1.47
C GLY A 174 2.65 14.69 0.75
N ALA A 175 2.13 14.61 -0.48
CA ALA A 175 2.43 13.55 -1.42
C ALA A 175 3.95 13.39 -1.62
N SER A 176 4.38 12.15 -1.84
CA SER A 176 5.77 11.84 -2.15
C SER A 176 6.22 12.57 -3.41
N VAL A 177 7.45 13.10 -3.38
CA VAL A 177 8.08 13.75 -4.55
C VAL A 177 8.23 12.81 -5.74
N MET A 178 8.17 11.49 -5.51
CA MET A 178 8.22 10.48 -6.57
C MET A 178 6.93 10.36 -7.37
N GLU A 179 5.79 10.78 -6.83
CA GLU A 179 4.47 10.50 -7.41
C GLU A 179 4.37 10.98 -8.87
N SER A 180 4.77 12.22 -9.17
CA SER A 180 4.66 12.79 -10.51
C SER A 180 5.49 12.00 -11.53
N LYS A 181 6.72 11.63 -11.18
CA LYS A 181 7.62 10.89 -12.05
C LYS A 181 7.18 9.44 -12.21
N LEU A 182 6.67 8.78 -11.17
CA LEU A 182 6.14 7.42 -11.29
C LEU A 182 4.91 7.38 -12.21
N ARG A 183 4.03 8.39 -12.14
CA ARG A 183 2.90 8.53 -13.08
C ARG A 183 3.37 8.73 -14.52
N GLU A 184 4.39 9.57 -14.74
CA GLU A 184 4.99 9.79 -16.07
C GLU A 184 5.58 8.50 -16.65
N LEU A 185 6.23 7.69 -15.82
CA LEU A 185 6.83 6.41 -16.19
C LEU A 185 5.82 5.26 -16.31
N GLY A 186 4.57 5.46 -15.87
CA GLY A 186 3.55 4.41 -15.85
C GLY A 186 3.83 3.31 -14.82
N ILE A 187 4.60 3.59 -13.78
CA ILE A 187 4.93 2.65 -12.71
C ILE A 187 3.89 2.79 -11.59
N PRO A 188 3.15 1.73 -11.24
CA PRO A 188 2.16 1.79 -10.16
C PRO A 188 2.79 2.07 -8.80
N PHE A 189 2.04 2.73 -7.93
CA PHE A 189 2.46 2.96 -6.55
C PHE A 189 1.28 2.93 -5.57
N ALA A 190 1.59 2.78 -4.29
CA ALA A 190 0.60 2.84 -3.22
C ALA A 190 1.17 3.58 -2.01
N TYR A 191 0.34 4.39 -1.36
CA TYR A 191 0.72 5.01 -0.10
C TYR A 191 0.42 4.08 1.06
N ILE A 192 1.43 3.83 1.90
CA ILE A 192 1.30 3.06 3.12
C ILE A 192 1.38 4.04 4.30
N GLY A 193 0.22 4.42 4.84
CA GLY A 193 0.06 5.40 5.91
C GLY A 193 0.32 4.87 7.31
N GLU A 194 0.96 3.71 7.45
CA GLU A 194 1.15 3.01 8.73
C GLU A 194 1.86 3.86 9.80
N TYR A 195 2.76 4.75 9.37
CA TYR A 195 3.53 5.59 10.28
C TYR A 195 2.73 6.75 10.91
N VAL A 196 1.58 7.12 10.35
CA VAL A 196 0.70 8.19 10.89
C VAL A 196 -0.44 7.67 11.76
N GLU A 197 -0.55 6.35 11.92
CA GLU A 197 -1.49 5.76 12.87
C GLU A 197 -1.19 6.19 14.32
N GLU A 198 -2.23 6.46 15.09
CA GLU A 198 -2.11 6.91 16.49
C GLU A 198 -2.00 5.75 17.49
N VAL A 199 -2.30 4.53 17.04
CA VAL A 199 -2.27 3.33 17.88
C VAL A 199 -1.32 2.28 17.31
N PRO A 200 -0.53 1.57 18.16
CA PRO A 200 0.46 0.59 17.67
C PRO A 200 -0.15 -0.58 16.92
N LEU A 201 -1.34 -1.01 17.35
CA LEU A 201 -2.10 -2.05 16.66
C LEU A 201 -2.60 -1.57 15.29
N GLY A 202 -2.95 -0.30 15.14
CA GLY A 202 -3.34 0.29 13.86
C GLY A 202 -2.17 0.33 12.89
N LYS A 203 -1.00 0.80 13.35
CA LYS A 203 0.26 0.71 12.58
C LYS A 203 0.53 -0.72 12.09
N THR A 204 0.35 -1.72 12.96
CA THR A 204 0.61 -3.12 12.63
C THR A 204 -0.43 -3.71 11.66
N GLU A 205 -1.71 -3.30 11.76
CA GLU A 205 -2.81 -3.82 10.95
C GLU A 205 -2.67 -3.52 9.46
N TRP A 206 -1.84 -2.53 9.08
CA TRP A 206 -1.43 -2.28 7.69
C TRP A 206 -0.73 -3.50 7.03
N MET A 207 -0.29 -4.48 7.82
CA MET A 207 0.15 -5.77 7.25
C MET A 207 -0.93 -6.46 6.42
N VAL A 208 -2.23 -6.22 6.69
CA VAL A 208 -3.33 -6.78 5.91
C VAL A 208 -3.43 -6.12 4.54
N ALA A 209 -3.21 -4.80 4.45
CA ALA A 209 -3.11 -4.09 3.17
C ALA A 209 -1.92 -4.59 2.34
N ILE A 210 -0.77 -4.81 2.98
CA ILE A 210 0.40 -5.41 2.34
C ILE A 210 0.10 -6.84 1.90
N GLY A 211 -0.58 -7.63 2.74
CA GLY A 211 -1.09 -8.95 2.41
C GLY A 211 -1.96 -8.95 1.16
N GLU A 212 -2.87 -8.00 1.01
CA GLU A 212 -3.70 -7.87 -0.21
C GLU A 212 -2.85 -7.57 -1.45
N ILE A 213 -1.89 -6.64 -1.36
CA ILE A 213 -0.98 -6.28 -2.46
C ILE A 213 -0.22 -7.52 -2.98
N VAL A 214 0.26 -8.39 -2.08
CA VAL A 214 1.01 -9.61 -2.43
C VAL A 214 0.14 -10.85 -2.62
N GLY A 215 -1.19 -10.73 -2.57
CA GLY A 215 -2.13 -11.84 -2.77
C GLY A 215 -2.20 -12.85 -1.61
N ARG A 216 -1.89 -12.41 -0.39
CA ARG A 216 -1.85 -13.20 0.86
C ARG A 216 -2.72 -12.61 1.96
N ARG A 217 -3.79 -11.89 1.62
CA ARG A 217 -4.64 -11.18 2.60
C ARG A 217 -5.19 -12.10 3.70
N ALA A 218 -5.73 -13.26 3.35
CA ALA A 218 -6.28 -14.20 4.33
C ALA A 218 -5.24 -14.64 5.38
N GLU A 219 -4.00 -14.87 4.95
CA GLU A 219 -2.89 -15.24 5.84
C GLU A 219 -2.45 -14.05 6.70
N ALA A 220 -2.41 -12.84 6.14
CA ALA A 220 -2.13 -11.62 6.88
C ALA A 220 -3.20 -11.33 7.94
N GLU A 221 -4.49 -11.53 7.63
CA GLU A 221 -5.60 -11.41 8.58
C GLU A 221 -5.46 -12.43 9.74
N GLN A 222 -5.16 -13.69 9.41
CA GLN A 222 -4.94 -14.73 10.42
C GLN A 222 -3.77 -14.41 11.35
N LEU A 223 -2.66 -13.92 10.80
CA LEU A 223 -1.49 -13.51 11.57
C LEU A 223 -1.82 -12.30 12.45
N PHE A 224 -2.50 -11.30 11.89
CA PHE A 224 -2.90 -10.10 12.63
C PHE A 224 -3.84 -10.44 13.79
N ASN A 225 -4.78 -11.36 13.61
CA ASN A 225 -5.76 -11.70 14.66
C ASN A 225 -5.12 -12.17 15.98
N GLN A 226 -3.90 -12.70 15.94
CA GLN A 226 -3.14 -13.12 17.13
C GLN A 226 -2.29 -12.00 17.75
N ILE A 227 -2.12 -10.87 17.07
CA ILE A 227 -1.27 -9.76 17.54
C ILE A 227 -1.91 -9.00 18.71
N PRO A 228 -3.20 -8.57 18.65
CA PRO A 228 -3.82 -7.85 19.74
C PRO A 228 -3.78 -8.59 21.07
N GLU A 229 -4.04 -9.90 21.08
CA GLU A 229 -4.02 -10.70 22.30
C GLU A 229 -2.63 -10.70 22.97
N ARG A 230 -1.57 -10.87 22.16
CA ARG A 230 -0.18 -10.82 22.66
C ARG A 230 0.21 -9.41 23.13
N TYR A 231 -0.22 -8.39 22.40
CA TYR A 231 0.02 -6.99 22.75
C TYR A 231 -0.65 -6.63 24.08
N ASP A 232 -1.92 -6.98 24.24
CA ASP A 232 -2.70 -6.68 25.44
C ASP A 232 -2.15 -7.45 26.65
N ALA A 233 -1.73 -8.72 26.48
CA ALA A 233 -1.06 -9.47 27.54
C ALA A 233 0.23 -8.78 28.02
N LEU A 234 1.06 -8.28 27.09
CA LEU A 234 2.28 -7.52 27.44
C LEU A 234 1.96 -6.20 28.13
N ARG A 235 0.93 -5.48 27.66
CA ARG A 235 0.45 -4.24 28.29
C ARG A 235 -0.02 -4.49 29.72
N GLU A 236 -0.80 -5.55 29.95
CA GLU A 236 -1.27 -5.91 31.28
C GLU A 236 -0.13 -6.32 32.21
N MET A 237 0.85 -7.08 31.71
CA MET A 237 2.07 -7.40 32.47
C MET A 237 2.84 -6.14 32.88
N ALA A 238 3.01 -5.18 31.97
CA ALA A 238 3.68 -3.92 32.28
C ALA A 238 2.90 -3.08 33.30
N ALA A 239 1.57 -3.02 33.18
CA ALA A 239 0.71 -2.33 34.13
C ALA A 239 0.75 -2.95 35.54
N ALA A 240 0.91 -4.27 35.64
CA ALA A 240 0.97 -5.00 36.91
C ALA A 240 2.32 -4.86 37.64
N ALA A 241 3.39 -4.42 36.97
CA ALA A 241 4.75 -4.42 37.52
C ALA A 241 4.99 -3.45 38.71
N ALA A 242 3.99 -2.66 39.13
CA ALA A 242 4.01 -1.80 40.33
C ALA A 242 5.26 -0.90 40.50
N THR A 243 5.81 -0.40 39.40
CA THR A 243 6.94 0.55 39.41
C THR A 243 6.48 1.99 39.24
N PRO A 244 7.14 2.97 39.87
CA PRO A 244 6.98 4.38 39.49
C PRO A 244 7.19 4.52 37.97
N LYS A 245 6.28 5.21 37.28
CA LYS A 245 6.36 5.37 35.82
C LYS A 245 7.63 6.16 35.46
N PRO A 246 8.64 5.55 34.81
CA PRO A 246 9.85 6.26 34.44
C PRO A 246 9.52 7.37 33.44
N LYS A 247 10.17 8.53 33.59
CA LYS A 247 10.08 9.60 32.59
C LYS A 247 10.82 9.18 31.34
N VAL A 248 10.16 9.22 30.19
CA VAL A 248 10.74 8.79 28.91
C VAL A 248 10.82 9.96 27.94
N MET A 249 12.03 10.16 27.40
CA MET A 249 12.33 11.05 26.28
C MET A 249 12.77 10.18 25.10
N ILE A 250 12.38 10.57 23.89
CA ILE A 250 12.70 9.87 22.65
C ILE A 250 13.44 10.81 21.70
N ASN A 251 13.97 10.25 20.61
CA ASN A 251 14.79 10.93 19.61
C ASN A 251 16.13 11.45 20.17
N THR A 252 16.94 12.00 19.28
CA THR A 252 18.20 12.69 19.60
C THR A 252 18.14 14.10 19.02
N PRO A 253 18.86 15.07 19.61
CA PRO A 253 18.84 16.44 19.12
C PRO A 253 19.46 16.50 17.73
N TYR A 254 18.85 17.28 16.84
CA TYR A 254 19.30 17.51 15.47
C TYR A 254 19.20 19.00 15.15
N ALA A 255 20.29 19.58 14.64
CA ALA A 255 20.38 20.99 14.28
C ALA A 255 19.84 21.94 15.39
N ASP A 256 20.37 21.80 16.60
CA ASP A 256 19.99 22.55 17.80
C ASP A 256 18.51 22.44 18.22
N SER A 257 17.76 21.51 17.61
CA SER A 257 16.36 21.27 17.88
C SER A 257 16.14 19.85 18.40
N TRP A 258 15.19 19.66 19.31
CA TRP A 258 14.77 18.33 19.73
C TRP A 258 13.34 18.09 19.27
N PHE A 259 13.20 17.25 18.24
CA PHE A 259 11.91 16.91 17.67
C PHE A 259 11.23 15.86 18.55
N MET A 260 10.06 16.18 19.07
CA MET A 260 9.29 15.32 19.96
C MET A 260 8.01 14.90 19.26
N ALA A 261 7.69 13.60 19.31
CA ALA A 261 6.44 13.10 18.75
C ALA A 261 5.23 13.69 19.50
N SER A 262 4.09 13.80 18.81
CA SER A 262 2.81 14.16 19.42
C SER A 262 2.48 13.25 20.60
N ALA A 263 1.81 13.81 21.60
CA ALA A 263 1.27 13.07 22.73
C ALA A 263 0.20 12.04 22.32
N THR A 264 -0.38 12.17 21.12
CA THR A 264 -1.33 11.20 20.56
C THR A 264 -0.69 10.17 19.63
N SER A 265 0.61 10.27 19.35
CA SER A 265 1.31 9.34 18.44
C SER A 265 1.35 7.91 18.98
N TYR A 266 1.46 6.93 18.08
CA TYR A 266 1.64 5.53 18.47
C TYR A 266 2.87 5.32 19.39
N VAL A 267 3.93 6.13 19.23
CA VAL A 267 5.14 6.05 20.07
C VAL A 267 4.83 6.48 21.51
N ALA A 268 4.13 7.61 21.68
CA ALA A 268 3.68 8.04 23.00
C ALA A 268 2.77 7.01 23.67
N ARG A 269 1.92 6.34 22.87
CA ARG A 269 1.06 5.25 23.36
C ARG A 269 1.86 4.00 23.74
N LEU A 270 2.84 3.59 22.95
CA LEU A 270 3.75 2.48 23.31
C LEU A 270 4.46 2.74 24.63
N ILE A 271 4.95 3.96 24.85
CA ILE A 271 5.59 4.35 26.12
C ILE A 271 4.60 4.19 27.27
N ALA A 272 3.37 4.70 27.12
CA ALA A 272 2.35 4.60 28.16
C ALA A 272 1.94 3.15 28.46
N ASP A 273 1.75 2.34 27.42
CA ASP A 273 1.37 0.93 27.50
C ASP A 273 2.49 0.07 28.12
N ALA A 274 3.75 0.46 27.94
CA ALA A 274 4.91 -0.11 28.61
C ALA A 274 5.13 0.41 30.05
N GLY A 275 4.21 1.24 30.58
CA GLY A 275 4.29 1.78 31.95
C GLY A 275 5.14 3.04 32.10
N GLY A 276 5.62 3.64 31.01
CA GLY A 276 6.37 4.90 31.02
C GLY A 276 5.50 6.15 31.10
N ASP A 277 6.16 7.29 31.39
CA ASP A 277 5.56 8.62 31.37
C ASP A 277 6.30 9.52 30.38
N TYR A 278 5.71 9.68 29.19
CA TYR A 278 6.27 10.50 28.13
C TYR A 278 6.37 11.98 28.54
N ILE A 279 7.55 12.58 28.40
CA ILE A 279 7.82 13.91 28.96
C ILE A 279 7.15 15.05 28.18
N TYR A 280 6.86 14.87 26.90
CA TYR A 280 6.36 15.94 26.03
C TYR A 280 4.85 15.79 25.80
N LYS A 281 4.06 16.55 26.55
CA LYS A 281 2.59 16.43 26.57
C LYS A 281 1.85 17.60 25.93
N LYS A 282 2.57 18.55 25.31
CA LYS A 282 2.01 19.82 24.83
C LYS A 282 1.43 19.73 23.42
N ASN A 283 2.10 19.01 22.52
CA ASN A 283 1.60 18.82 21.15
C ASN A 283 0.66 17.62 21.12
N THR A 284 -0.58 17.83 20.66
CA THR A 284 -1.59 16.79 20.44
C THR A 284 -2.00 16.69 18.97
N LEU A 285 -1.32 17.42 18.09
CA LEU A 285 -1.59 17.42 16.65
C LEU A 285 -0.69 16.41 15.95
N ASN A 286 -1.20 15.78 14.90
CA ASN A 286 -0.40 14.91 14.02
C ASN A 286 0.37 15.72 12.94
N SER A 287 0.36 17.05 13.03
CA SER A 287 1.10 18.00 12.21
C SER A 287 2.11 18.77 13.06
N SER A 288 3.13 19.32 12.38
CA SER A 288 4.17 20.16 12.99
C SER A 288 3.72 21.60 13.17
#